data_AF-A0A1H8P3Q3-F1
#
_entry.id   AF-A0A1H8P3Q3-F1
#
_cell.length_a   1.000
_cell.length_b   1.000
_cell.length_c   1.000
_cell.angle_alpha   90.00
_cell.angle_beta   90.00
_cell.angle_gamma   90.00
#
_symmetry.space_group_name_H-M   'P 1'
#
loop_
_entity.id
_entity.type
_entity.pdbx_description
1 polymer ?
#
loop_
_entity_poly.entity_id
_entity_poly.type
_entity_poly.pdbx_seq_one_letter_code
_entity_poly.pdbx_strand_id
1 'polypeptide(L)'
;MENQGQPESEFTSQTSGQAGASPAQPTASASGAASGPQSVAASSAVPSPQGSMASGAASSSQGAAAYAPAMPSAYAVPITPVKEPFYRRTWFLVLLTIVCPVAGIPLMWVFGRPKSTPARIALTVVAALVILASLGSLGSQSGSGTYSQSDTPQASATEGGSGSSDSSAPAASAPAPTLTAIEAKYTGSTEAGTMIKQGASGLVVTGTYSDNSTKTINDYVVDNPAALVAGETSTFTITADGKSCPLEIACTTLTPEQYKEVCTWVEYEDLARYEADWLAKDIAITGKVFQVQESKNGTVYLMHVTEGSYGIWDDIVLVSASSSAVSTRVLEDDVVTVYGMSTGLYTYTTVLGAASTVPSISASYIDIN
;
A
#
# COMPACT_ATOMS: atom_id res chain seq x y z
N MET A 1 51.51 -5.77 10.52
CA MET A 1 52.87 -5.56 11.06
C MET A 1 53.74 -5.18 9.88
N GLU A 2 54.47 -4.07 9.94
CA GLU A 2 55.66 -3.74 9.11
C GLU A 2 55.54 -3.80 7.57
N ASN A 3 56.29 -3.04 6.75
CA ASN A 3 57.07 -1.79 6.87
C ASN A 3 57.43 -1.36 5.42
N GLN A 4 58.07 -0.20 5.21
CA GLN A 4 58.52 0.35 3.92
C GLN A 4 57.38 0.75 2.95
N GLY A 5 57.55 1.74 2.06
CA GLY A 5 58.66 2.68 1.90
C GLY A 5 58.37 3.76 0.83
N GLN A 6 59.01 4.92 0.96
CA GLN A 6 59.06 6.02 -0.02
C GLN A 6 59.90 5.65 -1.28
N PRO A 7 59.96 6.50 -2.34
CA PRO A 7 59.07 7.60 -2.77
C PRO A 7 58.69 7.51 -4.27
N GLU A 8 57.90 8.46 -4.79
CA GLU A 8 57.88 8.80 -6.23
C GLU A 8 58.15 10.30 -6.45
N SER A 9 58.66 10.64 -7.64
CA SER A 9 59.27 11.93 -7.98
C SER A 9 58.49 12.71 -9.02
N GLU A 10 58.65 14.04 -9.02
CA GLU A 10 58.12 14.93 -10.06
C GLU A 10 58.62 14.56 -11.46
N PHE A 11 57.74 14.57 -12.47
CA PHE A 11 58.04 15.37 -13.67
C PHE A 11 56.80 15.85 -14.44
N THR A 12 56.97 17.02 -15.05
CA THR A 12 56.00 17.81 -15.84
C THR A 12 55.49 17.08 -17.11
N SER A 13 54.36 17.43 -17.75
CA SER A 13 54.15 18.75 -18.39
C SER A 13 52.86 18.86 -19.26
N GLN A 14 52.63 20.10 -19.74
CA GLN A 14 51.83 20.52 -20.93
C GLN A 14 50.35 20.87 -20.76
N THR A 15 49.88 21.74 -21.68
CA THR A 15 48.66 22.55 -21.57
C THR A 15 48.03 22.83 -22.93
N SER A 16 46.78 22.41 -23.11
CA SER A 16 45.81 22.90 -24.10
C SER A 16 44.44 22.25 -23.82
N GLY A 17 43.27 22.84 -24.07
CA GLY A 17 42.97 24.16 -24.59
C GLY A 17 41.65 24.18 -25.38
N GLN A 18 40.92 25.30 -25.33
CA GLN A 18 39.88 25.70 -26.30
C GLN A 18 38.48 25.00 -26.28
N ALA A 19 37.60 25.57 -25.46
CA ALA A 19 36.22 26.00 -25.76
C ALA A 19 35.35 25.29 -26.85
N GLY A 20 34.21 24.75 -26.40
CA GLY A 20 32.89 25.36 -26.66
C GLY A 20 32.07 24.92 -27.90
N ALA A 21 30.92 24.29 -27.64
CA ALA A 21 29.77 24.21 -28.57
C ALA A 21 28.44 24.11 -27.79
N SER A 22 27.35 24.62 -28.37
CA SER A 22 25.98 24.61 -27.83
C SER A 22 25.15 23.49 -28.49
N PRO A 23 24.15 22.87 -27.83
CA PRO A 23 23.39 21.76 -28.41
C PRO A 23 22.45 22.18 -29.55
N ALA A 24 22.18 21.25 -30.46
CA ALA A 24 21.22 21.41 -31.56
C ALA A 24 20.12 20.33 -31.50
N GLN A 25 18.86 20.74 -31.63
CA GLN A 25 17.71 19.84 -31.77
C GLN A 25 17.61 19.28 -33.20
N PRO A 26 17.06 18.08 -33.39
CA PRO A 26 16.40 17.70 -34.64
C PRO A 26 14.93 18.20 -34.67
N THR A 27 14.52 18.81 -35.78
CA THR A 27 13.12 19.23 -36.02
C THR A 27 12.65 18.88 -37.43
N ALA A 28 11.63 18.03 -37.55
CA ALA A 28 10.74 17.85 -38.72
C ALA A 28 9.52 17.02 -38.24
N SER A 29 8.25 17.42 -38.37
CA SER A 29 7.46 17.74 -39.58
C SER A 29 6.99 16.50 -40.36
N ALA A 30 5.72 16.35 -40.77
CA ALA A 30 4.50 17.12 -40.49
C ALA A 30 3.22 16.36 -40.93
N SER A 31 2.04 16.92 -40.59
CA SER A 31 0.68 16.56 -41.06
C SER A 31 0.05 15.23 -40.58
N GLY A 32 -1.28 15.15 -40.38
CA GLY A 32 -2.28 16.21 -40.45
C GLY A 32 -3.75 15.72 -40.36
N ALA A 33 -4.67 16.65 -40.59
CA ALA A 33 -6.14 16.49 -40.61
C ALA A 33 -6.84 16.18 -39.26
N ALA A 34 -8.15 16.48 -39.22
CA ALA A 34 -9.02 16.41 -38.04
C ALA A 34 -10.42 15.90 -38.42
N SER A 35 -11.32 15.88 -37.43
CA SER A 35 -12.78 15.62 -37.54
C SER A 35 -13.24 14.15 -37.60
N GLY A 36 -13.98 13.75 -36.57
CA GLY A 36 -15.18 12.90 -36.73
C GLY A 36 -16.45 13.78 -36.73
N PRO A 37 -17.66 13.26 -36.45
CA PRO A 37 -18.03 11.87 -36.12
C PRO A 37 -19.16 11.34 -37.06
N GLN A 38 -20.01 10.43 -36.55
CA GLN A 38 -21.15 9.69 -37.15
C GLN A 38 -20.77 8.32 -37.73
N SER A 39 -21.26 7.16 -37.25
CA SER A 39 -22.59 6.69 -36.80
C SER A 39 -23.43 6.07 -37.92
N VAL A 40 -23.59 4.74 -37.86
CA VAL A 40 -24.62 3.98 -38.59
C VAL A 40 -25.30 3.01 -37.63
N ALA A 41 -26.61 2.86 -37.76
CA ALA A 41 -27.43 1.99 -36.94
C ALA A 41 -28.46 1.24 -37.81
N ALA A 42 -28.67 -0.04 -37.54
CA ALA A 42 -29.71 -0.83 -38.22
C ALA A 42 -30.11 -2.06 -37.40
N SER A 43 -31.24 -1.98 -36.68
CA SER A 43 -32.23 -3.07 -36.63
C SER A 43 -33.59 -2.55 -36.16
N SER A 44 -34.61 -2.77 -36.99
CA SER A 44 -36.02 -2.70 -36.63
C SER A 44 -36.48 -4.08 -36.08
N ALA A 45 -37.68 -4.30 -35.53
CA ALA A 45 -38.90 -3.48 -35.44
C ALA A 45 -39.68 -3.76 -34.11
N VAL A 46 -40.85 -3.13 -33.95
CA VAL A 46 -41.76 -3.26 -32.78
C VAL A 46 -43.18 -3.59 -33.28
N PRO A 47 -43.97 -4.41 -32.55
CA PRO A 47 -45.23 -3.89 -32.02
C PRO A 47 -45.56 -4.35 -30.58
N SER A 48 -46.36 -3.54 -29.88
CA SER A 48 -46.95 -3.79 -28.54
C SER A 48 -48.43 -4.26 -28.69
N PRO A 49 -49.40 -4.19 -27.72
CA PRO A 49 -49.51 -3.36 -26.50
C PRO A 49 -50.10 -3.99 -25.20
N GLN A 50 -50.11 -3.15 -24.14
CA GLN A 50 -50.66 -3.35 -22.78
C GLN A 50 -49.85 -4.27 -21.85
N GLY A 51 -49.89 -4.15 -20.52
CA GLY A 51 -50.51 -3.14 -19.64
C GLY A 51 -50.64 -3.66 -18.18
N SER A 52 -50.84 -2.85 -17.13
CA SER A 52 -50.78 -1.38 -16.96
C SER A 52 -50.87 -1.00 -15.47
N MET A 53 -50.31 0.16 -15.06
CA MET A 53 -50.28 0.73 -13.68
C MET A 53 -49.40 -0.04 -12.65
N ALA A 54 -48.85 0.56 -11.58
CA ALA A 54 -48.38 1.93 -11.33
C ALA A 54 -47.52 1.96 -10.03
N SER A 55 -46.46 2.80 -9.98
CA SER A 55 -45.53 3.03 -8.83
C SER A 55 -44.74 1.81 -8.32
N GLY A 56 -43.58 1.95 -7.65
CA GLY A 56 -42.74 3.14 -7.45
C GLY A 56 -41.54 2.85 -6.51
N ALA A 57 -40.43 3.57 -6.71
CA ALA A 57 -39.28 3.73 -5.81
C ALA A 57 -38.60 2.48 -5.16
N ALA A 58 -37.41 2.16 -5.68
CA ALA A 58 -36.17 1.79 -4.96
C ALA A 58 -36.24 1.06 -3.59
N SER A 59 -35.58 -0.10 -3.53
CA SER A 59 -34.98 -0.64 -2.31
C SER A 59 -33.61 -1.26 -2.62
N SER A 60 -32.67 -1.08 -1.70
CA SER A 60 -31.24 -1.42 -1.78
C SER A 60 -30.93 -2.85 -2.22
N SER A 61 -30.05 -3.00 -3.21
CA SER A 61 -29.16 -4.17 -3.29
C SER A 61 -28.28 -4.22 -2.03
N GLN A 62 -28.15 -5.39 -1.44
CA GLN A 62 -27.30 -5.57 -0.25
C GLN A 62 -25.83 -5.42 -0.65
N GLY A 63 -25.17 -4.38 -0.12
CA GLY A 63 -23.72 -4.22 -0.23
C GLY A 63 -23.00 -5.38 0.46
N ALA A 64 -21.97 -5.93 -0.17
CA ALA A 64 -21.32 -7.13 0.32
C ALA A 64 -20.56 -6.87 1.62
N ALA A 65 -20.80 -7.69 2.65
CA ALA A 65 -19.92 -7.84 3.80
C ALA A 65 -18.67 -8.65 3.40
N ALA A 66 -17.90 -8.13 2.44
CA ALA A 66 -16.75 -8.78 1.85
C ALA A 66 -15.45 -8.37 2.55
N TYR A 67 -14.93 -9.27 3.35
CA TYR A 67 -13.49 -9.50 3.52
C TYR A 67 -12.61 -8.26 3.83
N ALA A 68 -12.87 -7.62 4.98
CA ALA A 68 -11.75 -7.02 5.71
C ALA A 68 -10.92 -8.17 6.32
N PRO A 69 -9.66 -8.41 5.90
CA PRO A 69 -8.82 -9.41 6.55
C PRO A 69 -8.56 -8.94 7.99
N ALA A 70 -9.03 -9.71 8.97
CA ALA A 70 -8.84 -9.36 10.37
C ALA A 70 -7.34 -9.38 10.72
N MET A 71 -6.76 -8.19 10.88
CA MET A 71 -5.42 -7.99 11.44
C MET A 71 -5.24 -8.91 12.65
N PRO A 72 -4.19 -9.75 12.73
CA PRO A 72 -4.01 -10.64 13.86
C PRO A 72 -3.92 -9.81 15.15
N SER A 73 -4.67 -10.24 16.17
CA SER A 73 -4.96 -9.49 17.42
C SER A 73 -3.71 -8.92 18.13
N ALA A 74 -2.52 -9.46 17.86
CA ALA A 74 -1.23 -8.93 18.28
C ALA A 74 -1.00 -7.44 17.93
N TYR A 75 -1.59 -6.90 16.85
CA TYR A 75 -1.40 -5.50 16.43
C TYR A 75 -2.48 -4.53 16.94
N ALA A 76 -3.39 -4.99 17.80
CA ALA A 76 -4.40 -4.13 18.44
C ALA A 76 -3.79 -3.25 19.56
N VAL A 77 -2.89 -2.33 19.19
CA VAL A 77 -2.35 -1.31 20.10
C VAL A 77 -3.51 -0.43 20.58
N PRO A 78 -3.72 -0.27 21.91
CA PRO A 78 -4.74 0.62 22.45
C PRO A 78 -4.27 2.06 22.27
N ILE A 79 -4.49 2.59 21.07
CA ILE A 79 -4.06 3.92 20.63
C ILE A 79 -4.51 5.01 21.60
N THR A 80 -3.54 5.58 22.29
CA THR A 80 -3.68 6.73 23.17
C THR A 80 -4.26 7.89 22.36
N PRO A 81 -5.29 8.56 22.88
CA PRO A 81 -6.17 9.31 22.02
C PRO A 81 -5.57 10.66 21.57
N VAL A 82 -5.81 10.99 20.30
CA VAL A 82 -5.15 12.08 19.58
C VAL A 82 -5.39 13.47 20.18
N LYS A 83 -4.33 14.07 20.71
CA LYS A 83 -4.32 15.41 21.31
C LYS A 83 -4.35 16.49 20.23
N GLU A 84 -5.54 16.89 19.77
CA GLU A 84 -5.69 18.05 18.86
C GLU A 84 -4.85 19.25 19.38
N PRO A 85 -3.99 19.85 18.54
CA PRO A 85 -3.13 20.95 18.95
C PRO A 85 -4.00 22.12 19.38
N PHE A 86 -3.56 22.88 20.39
CA PHE A 86 -4.48 23.73 21.17
C PHE A 86 -5.26 24.74 20.31
N TYR A 87 -4.65 25.22 19.21
CA TYR A 87 -5.28 26.17 18.28
C TYR A 87 -6.33 25.57 17.33
N ARG A 88 -6.32 24.26 17.05
CA ARG A 88 -7.39 23.57 16.29
C ARG A 88 -8.61 23.23 17.15
N ARG A 89 -8.49 23.31 18.48
CA ARG A 89 -9.57 22.97 19.42
C ARG A 89 -10.74 23.95 19.28
N THR A 90 -11.95 23.43 19.19
CA THR A 90 -13.17 24.24 19.02
C THR A 90 -13.29 25.36 20.07
N TRP A 91 -12.99 25.09 21.36
CA TRP A 91 -13.07 26.12 22.40
C TRP A 91 -12.04 27.24 22.23
N PHE A 92 -10.86 26.95 21.67
CA PHE A 92 -9.84 27.98 21.41
C PHE A 92 -10.24 28.83 20.21
N LEU A 93 -10.76 28.22 19.14
CA LEU A 93 -11.30 28.97 17.99
C LEU A 93 -12.52 29.82 18.39
N VAL A 94 -13.40 29.32 19.27
CA VAL A 94 -14.48 30.10 19.90
C VAL A 94 -13.90 31.29 20.65
N LEU A 95 -12.94 31.06 21.55
CA LEU A 95 -12.32 32.10 22.38
C LEU A 95 -11.58 33.15 21.53
N LEU A 96 -10.82 32.72 20.52
CA LEU A 96 -10.15 33.62 19.56
C LEU A 96 -11.15 34.43 18.75
N THR A 97 -12.30 33.86 18.37
CA THR A 97 -13.37 34.58 17.66
C THR A 97 -14.09 35.59 18.57
N ILE A 98 -14.13 35.37 19.88
CA ILE A 98 -14.67 36.33 20.86
C ILE A 98 -13.66 37.44 21.17
N VAL A 99 -12.37 37.10 21.35
CA VAL A 99 -11.32 38.03 21.79
C VAL A 99 -10.70 38.83 20.61
N CYS A 100 -10.63 38.23 19.42
CA CYS A 100 -10.12 38.87 18.21
C CYS A 100 -10.93 38.42 16.97
N PRO A 101 -12.16 38.94 16.77
CA PRO A 101 -13.06 38.50 15.71
C PRO A 101 -12.44 38.55 14.30
N VAL A 102 -11.61 39.57 14.04
CA VAL A 102 -10.95 39.79 12.75
C VAL A 102 -10.03 38.63 12.36
N ALA A 103 -9.38 37.98 13.33
CA ALA A 103 -8.53 36.81 13.10
C ALA A 103 -9.29 35.49 13.26
N GLY A 104 -10.21 35.41 14.23
CA GLY A 104 -10.96 34.18 14.53
C GLY A 104 -11.93 33.76 13.43
N ILE A 105 -12.67 34.72 12.83
CA ILE A 105 -13.66 34.44 11.78
C ILE A 105 -13.04 33.75 10.55
N PRO A 106 -11.98 34.27 9.89
CA PRO A 106 -11.40 33.57 8.74
C PRO A 106 -10.82 32.21 9.10
N LEU A 107 -10.15 32.06 10.26
CA LEU A 107 -9.65 30.76 10.74
C LEU A 107 -10.78 29.74 10.96
N MET A 108 -11.93 30.15 11.49
CA MET A 108 -13.09 29.27 11.70
C MET A 108 -13.65 28.70 10.39
N TRP A 109 -13.63 29.50 9.32
CA TRP A 109 -14.05 29.05 7.98
C TRP A 109 -13.00 28.16 7.30
N VAL A 110 -11.71 28.51 7.38
CA VAL A 110 -10.60 27.71 6.85
C VAL A 110 -10.53 26.32 7.49
N PHE A 111 -10.52 26.23 8.83
CA PHE A 111 -10.41 24.94 9.52
C PHE A 111 -11.73 24.17 9.62
N GLY A 112 -12.86 24.75 9.18
CA GLY A 112 -14.16 24.09 9.23
C GLY A 112 -14.61 23.63 10.62
N ARG A 113 -14.10 24.23 11.70
CA ARG A 113 -14.45 23.93 13.10
C ARG A 113 -15.24 25.09 13.70
N PRO A 114 -16.44 24.87 14.28
CA PRO A 114 -17.10 23.58 14.54
C PRO A 114 -17.56 22.85 13.27
N LYS A 115 -17.60 21.51 13.31
CA LYS A 115 -17.95 20.67 12.14
C LYS A 115 -19.37 20.87 11.63
N SER A 116 -20.33 21.18 12.51
CA SER A 116 -21.73 21.38 12.14
C SER A 116 -21.97 22.76 11.54
N THR A 117 -22.44 22.82 10.30
CA THR A 117 -22.87 24.05 9.59
C THR A 117 -23.79 24.96 10.44
N PRO A 118 -24.85 24.46 11.11
CA PRO A 118 -25.67 25.30 11.98
C PRO A 118 -24.91 25.83 13.21
N ALA A 119 -23.84 25.16 13.67
CA ALA A 119 -22.97 25.70 14.73
C ALA A 119 -21.95 26.72 14.19
N ARG A 120 -21.48 26.59 12.94
CA ARG A 120 -20.69 27.67 12.29
C ARG A 120 -21.54 28.92 12.12
N ILE A 121 -22.78 28.76 11.65
CA ILE A 121 -23.78 29.83 11.55
C ILE A 121 -24.11 30.38 12.94
N ALA A 122 -24.38 29.51 13.93
CA ALA A 122 -24.66 29.98 15.28
C ALA A 122 -23.44 30.67 15.93
N LEU A 123 -22.20 30.31 15.59
CA LEU A 123 -21.00 30.97 16.13
C LEU A 123 -20.69 32.27 15.38
N THR A 124 -20.84 32.36 14.06
CA THR A 124 -20.77 33.66 13.37
C THR A 124 -21.92 34.57 13.78
N VAL A 125 -23.12 34.05 14.00
CA VAL A 125 -24.26 34.79 14.56
C VAL A 125 -24.04 35.13 16.03
N VAL A 126 -23.39 34.28 16.85
CA VAL A 126 -23.04 34.60 18.25
C VAL A 126 -21.85 35.56 18.33
N ALA A 127 -20.90 35.56 17.41
CA ALA A 127 -19.86 36.58 17.32
C ALA A 127 -20.44 37.90 16.80
N ALA A 128 -21.27 37.82 15.76
CA ALA A 128 -22.09 38.94 15.29
C ALA A 128 -23.12 39.39 16.33
N LEU A 129 -23.43 38.60 17.37
CA LEU A 129 -24.20 38.98 18.56
C LEU A 129 -23.30 39.35 19.76
N VAL A 130 -22.03 38.98 19.86
CA VAL A 130 -21.11 39.69 20.77
C VAL A 130 -20.89 41.12 20.24
N ILE A 131 -21.10 41.32 18.93
CA ILE A 131 -21.19 42.63 18.26
C ILE A 131 -22.62 43.22 18.34
N LEU A 132 -23.68 42.46 18.05
CA LEU A 132 -25.07 42.94 18.02
C LEU A 132 -25.77 42.86 19.37
N ALA A 133 -25.67 41.77 20.15
CA ALA A 133 -26.16 41.54 21.53
C ALA A 133 -25.51 42.40 22.63
N SER A 134 -25.06 43.60 22.24
CA SER A 134 -25.58 44.82 22.86
C SER A 134 -27.12 45.01 22.70
N LEU A 135 -27.79 44.15 21.90
CA LEU A 135 -29.19 43.99 21.47
C LEU A 135 -29.48 42.47 21.20
N GLY A 136 -30.06 41.72 22.15
CA GLY A 136 -30.20 40.23 22.10
C GLY A 136 -31.26 39.66 21.12
N SER A 137 -31.84 38.45 21.27
CA SER A 137 -31.77 37.39 22.31
C SER A 137 -32.57 36.12 21.89
N LEU A 138 -32.19 34.90 22.36
CA LEU A 138 -32.98 33.61 22.44
C LEU A 138 -33.63 32.99 21.16
N GLY A 139 -33.96 31.68 21.05
CA GLY A 139 -33.61 30.48 21.85
C GLY A 139 -34.56 29.24 21.66
N SER A 140 -34.04 28.00 21.85
CA SER A 140 -34.76 26.69 22.12
C SER A 140 -35.68 26.04 21.03
N GLN A 141 -36.02 24.73 21.01
CA GLN A 141 -35.53 23.49 21.70
C GLN A 141 -35.94 22.15 20.97
N SER A 142 -35.62 20.99 21.59
CA SER A 142 -35.89 19.54 21.30
C SER A 142 -37.35 19.13 20.94
N GLY A 143 -37.76 17.88 20.64
CA GLY A 143 -37.20 16.49 20.68
C GLY A 143 -38.36 15.46 20.44
N SER A 144 -38.35 14.15 20.73
CA SER A 144 -37.32 13.08 20.93
C SER A 144 -38.01 11.77 21.44
N GLY A 145 -37.74 10.55 20.91
CA GLY A 145 -38.36 9.29 21.43
C GLY A 145 -37.96 7.96 20.72
N THR A 146 -38.23 6.80 21.35
CA THR A 146 -37.60 5.47 21.04
C THR A 146 -38.58 4.25 21.15
N TYR A 147 -38.23 3.13 20.49
CA TYR A 147 -38.92 1.81 20.39
C TYR A 147 -38.90 0.91 21.66
N SER A 148 -39.69 -0.19 21.66
CA SER A 148 -39.35 -1.49 22.30
C SER A 148 -40.22 -2.71 21.88
N GLN A 149 -39.59 -3.91 21.90
CA GLN A 149 -40.09 -5.25 22.34
C GLN A 149 -40.64 -6.34 21.36
N SER A 150 -39.90 -7.49 21.36
CA SER A 150 -40.22 -8.94 21.16
C SER A 150 -41.00 -9.45 19.91
N ASP A 151 -41.02 -10.75 19.49
CA ASP A 151 -40.64 -12.08 20.08
C ASP A 151 -40.04 -13.10 19.04
N THR A 152 -39.78 -14.36 19.44
CA THR A 152 -39.05 -15.46 18.70
C THR A 152 -39.94 -16.74 18.53
N PRO A 153 -39.54 -17.97 18.06
CA PRO A 153 -38.40 -18.51 17.24
C PRO A 153 -38.78 -19.62 16.17
N GLN A 154 -37.78 -20.34 15.57
CA GLN A 154 -37.65 -21.85 15.51
C GLN A 154 -37.40 -22.58 14.14
N ALA A 155 -36.34 -23.45 14.10
CA ALA A 155 -36.05 -24.65 13.22
C ALA A 155 -35.84 -24.46 11.68
N SER A 156 -35.13 -25.29 10.87
CA SER A 156 -34.05 -26.35 10.95
C SER A 156 -33.52 -26.61 9.49
N ALA A 157 -32.71 -27.60 9.02
CA ALA A 157 -32.20 -28.91 9.48
C ALA A 157 -30.81 -29.36 8.88
N THR A 158 -30.74 -30.28 7.89
CA THR A 158 -29.60 -31.21 7.57
C THR A 158 -29.61 -31.67 6.07
N GLU A 159 -28.71 -32.44 5.38
CA GLU A 159 -27.49 -33.26 5.68
C GLU A 159 -26.63 -33.60 4.41
N GLY A 160 -25.33 -33.98 4.56
CA GLY A 160 -24.51 -34.84 3.65
C GLY A 160 -23.86 -34.24 2.36
N GLY A 161 -22.76 -34.77 1.77
CA GLY A 161 -21.72 -35.72 2.24
C GLY A 161 -20.88 -36.45 1.12
N SER A 162 -19.52 -36.41 1.19
CA SER A 162 -18.46 -37.31 0.57
C SER A 162 -18.42 -37.62 -0.96
N GLY A 163 -17.31 -37.95 -1.66
CA GLY A 163 -15.85 -37.89 -1.36
C GLY A 163 -14.91 -38.76 -2.29
N SER A 164 -13.73 -38.23 -2.65
CA SER A 164 -12.39 -38.85 -2.91
C SER A 164 -12.04 -39.88 -4.04
N SER A 165 -10.93 -39.58 -4.78
CA SER A 165 -9.79 -40.47 -5.25
C SER A 165 -10.02 -41.67 -6.22
N ASP A 166 -9.05 -42.27 -6.95
CA ASP A 166 -7.57 -42.11 -7.13
C ASP A 166 -7.05 -42.56 -8.55
N SER A 167 -5.74 -42.80 -8.70
CA SER A 167 -4.90 -42.86 -9.91
C SER A 167 -4.30 -44.25 -10.24
N SER A 168 -3.63 -44.43 -11.40
CA SER A 168 -2.32 -45.15 -11.62
C SER A 168 -2.16 -46.00 -12.93
N ALA A 169 -0.90 -46.25 -13.32
CA ALA A 169 -0.36 -47.12 -14.41
C ALA A 169 1.11 -47.52 -14.05
N PRO A 170 2.04 -48.06 -14.91
CA PRO A 170 2.00 -48.71 -16.23
C PRO A 170 2.81 -50.07 -16.24
N ALA A 171 3.51 -50.44 -17.35
CA ALA A 171 4.32 -51.68 -17.50
C ALA A 171 5.70 -51.48 -18.22
N ALA A 172 6.51 -52.56 -18.37
CA ALA A 172 7.98 -52.52 -18.44
C ALA A 172 8.69 -52.54 -19.84
N SER A 173 10.02 -52.69 -19.84
CA SER A 173 10.96 -51.98 -20.76
C SER A 173 11.83 -52.85 -21.71
N ALA A 174 12.53 -52.15 -22.63
CA ALA A 174 13.45 -52.66 -23.67
C ALA A 174 14.93 -52.26 -23.36
N PRO A 175 15.92 -52.26 -24.30
CA PRO A 175 17.33 -52.03 -23.92
C PRO A 175 17.58 -50.59 -23.43
N ALA A 176 18.50 -50.43 -22.48
CA ALA A 176 18.71 -49.18 -21.76
C ALA A 176 19.28 -48.06 -22.67
N PRO A 177 18.64 -46.87 -22.74
CA PRO A 177 19.11 -45.75 -23.54
C PRO A 177 20.19 -44.93 -22.81
N THR A 178 20.99 -44.16 -23.54
CA THR A 178 22.12 -43.37 -22.99
C THR A 178 21.77 -41.89 -22.84
N LEU A 179 22.34 -41.21 -21.84
CA LEU A 179 21.97 -39.82 -21.51
C LEU A 179 22.54 -38.83 -22.55
N THR A 180 21.67 -38.08 -23.22
CA THR A 180 22.04 -37.09 -24.24
C THR A 180 22.17 -35.68 -23.65
N ALA A 181 21.23 -35.24 -22.82
CA ALA A 181 21.22 -33.92 -22.17
C ALA A 181 20.59 -33.97 -20.77
N ILE A 182 20.80 -32.91 -19.98
CA ILE A 182 20.12 -32.69 -18.69
C ILE A 182 19.48 -31.30 -18.63
N GLU A 183 18.32 -31.22 -17.98
CA GLU A 183 17.60 -29.98 -17.66
C GLU A 183 17.36 -29.95 -16.15
N ALA A 184 17.55 -28.79 -15.51
CA ALA A 184 17.26 -28.60 -14.10
C ALA A 184 16.18 -27.54 -13.93
N LYS A 185 15.22 -27.81 -13.04
CA LYS A 185 14.14 -26.88 -12.70
C LYS A 185 14.01 -26.76 -11.19
N TYR A 186 13.79 -25.52 -10.73
CA TYR A 186 13.54 -25.22 -9.33
C TYR A 186 12.09 -24.74 -9.12
N THR A 187 11.42 -25.29 -8.11
CA THR A 187 10.07 -24.90 -7.67
C THR A 187 9.96 -24.87 -6.14
N GLY A 188 11.06 -24.61 -5.43
CA GLY A 188 11.08 -24.39 -3.97
C GLY A 188 10.93 -22.90 -3.62
N SER A 189 11.26 -22.52 -2.39
CA SER A 189 11.27 -21.10 -1.99
C SER A 189 12.39 -20.34 -2.69
N THR A 190 12.08 -19.16 -3.23
CA THR A 190 13.08 -18.24 -3.78
C THR A 190 13.40 -17.08 -2.84
N GLU A 191 13.01 -17.18 -1.57
CA GLU A 191 13.33 -16.21 -0.52
C GLU A 191 14.84 -16.18 -0.20
N ALA A 192 15.34 -15.02 0.21
CA ALA A 192 16.74 -14.84 0.58
C ALA A 192 17.14 -15.75 1.75
N GLY A 193 18.35 -16.29 1.70
CA GLY A 193 18.82 -17.31 2.64
C GLY A 193 18.44 -18.75 2.25
N THR A 194 17.58 -18.97 1.25
CA THR A 194 17.25 -20.34 0.81
C THR A 194 18.47 -21.02 0.20
N MET A 195 18.93 -22.10 0.82
CA MET A 195 20.14 -22.83 0.43
C MET A 195 19.89 -23.78 -0.74
N ILE A 196 20.40 -23.42 -1.92
CA ILE A 196 20.40 -24.27 -3.11
C ILE A 196 21.62 -25.21 -3.04
N LYS A 197 21.34 -26.51 -3.05
CA LYS A 197 22.33 -27.60 -2.90
C LYS A 197 21.75 -28.92 -3.40
N GLN A 198 22.58 -29.96 -3.49
CA GLN A 198 22.12 -31.33 -3.77
C GLN A 198 21.00 -31.74 -2.79
N GLY A 199 19.90 -32.26 -3.32
CA GLY A 199 18.73 -32.66 -2.53
C GLY A 199 17.90 -31.51 -1.95
N ALA A 200 18.06 -30.27 -2.45
CA ALA A 200 17.17 -29.17 -2.07
C ALA A 200 15.70 -29.44 -2.47
N SER A 201 14.77 -29.16 -1.57
CA SER A 201 13.33 -29.31 -1.83
C SER A 201 12.89 -28.43 -3.00
N GLY A 202 12.24 -29.04 -4.00
CA GLY A 202 11.81 -28.37 -5.22
C GLY A 202 12.86 -28.31 -6.34
N LEU A 203 14.09 -28.82 -6.13
CA LEU A 203 15.06 -29.02 -7.22
C LEU A 203 14.82 -30.36 -7.92
N VAL A 204 14.45 -30.32 -9.19
CA VAL A 204 14.22 -31.49 -10.03
C VAL A 204 15.16 -31.45 -11.23
N VAL A 205 16.00 -32.49 -11.38
CA VAL A 205 16.88 -32.68 -12.53
C VAL A 205 16.29 -33.76 -13.42
N THR A 206 16.13 -33.48 -14.71
CA THR A 206 15.59 -34.41 -15.71
C THR A 206 16.65 -34.71 -16.75
N GLY A 207 16.94 -35.98 -16.94
CA GLY A 207 17.77 -36.46 -18.04
C GLY A 207 16.92 -36.78 -19.26
N THR A 208 17.38 -36.33 -20.44
CA THR A 208 16.87 -36.76 -21.74
C THR A 208 17.82 -37.80 -22.32
N TYR A 209 17.28 -38.88 -22.87
CA TYR A 209 18.04 -40.05 -23.31
C TYR A 209 17.98 -40.26 -24.83
N SER A 210 18.80 -41.16 -25.36
CA SER A 210 18.99 -41.44 -26.79
C SER A 210 17.77 -42.00 -27.51
N ASP A 211 16.78 -42.52 -26.78
CA ASP A 211 15.48 -42.96 -27.27
C ASP A 211 14.41 -41.84 -27.22
N ASN A 212 14.79 -40.63 -26.79
CA ASN A 212 13.92 -39.50 -26.43
C ASN A 212 13.03 -39.74 -25.20
N SER A 213 13.31 -40.77 -24.39
CA SER A 213 12.71 -40.87 -23.06
C SER A 213 13.31 -39.81 -22.12
N THR A 214 12.52 -39.43 -21.11
CA THR A 214 12.96 -38.53 -20.03
C THR A 214 12.80 -39.22 -18.68
N LYS A 215 13.74 -38.99 -17.75
CA LYS A 215 13.71 -39.54 -16.38
C LYS A 215 14.29 -38.55 -15.39
N THR A 216 13.75 -38.52 -14.18
CA THR A 216 14.35 -37.78 -13.06
C THR A 216 15.71 -38.39 -12.71
N ILE A 217 16.74 -37.56 -12.64
CA ILE A 217 18.07 -37.92 -12.15
C ILE A 217 18.13 -37.58 -10.66
N ASN A 218 18.45 -38.57 -9.82
CA ASN A 218 18.66 -38.38 -8.39
C ASN A 218 20.15 -38.25 -8.03
N ASP A 219 21.05 -38.76 -8.88
CA ASP A 219 22.50 -38.67 -8.71
C ASP A 219 23.04 -37.50 -9.54
N TYR A 220 23.00 -36.32 -8.93
CA TYR A 220 23.50 -35.07 -9.50
C TYR A 220 24.24 -34.27 -8.44
N VAL A 221 25.19 -33.43 -8.86
CA VAL A 221 25.92 -32.48 -8.02
C VAL A 221 25.44 -31.06 -8.34
N VAL A 222 25.38 -30.21 -7.31
CA VAL A 222 25.31 -28.75 -7.46
C VAL A 222 26.72 -28.25 -7.20
N ASP A 223 27.41 -27.76 -8.24
CA ASP A 223 28.86 -27.52 -8.18
C ASP A 223 29.22 -26.26 -7.36
N ASN A 224 28.30 -25.29 -7.29
CA ASN A 224 28.41 -24.05 -6.53
C ASN A 224 27.24 -23.86 -5.54
N PRO A 225 27.11 -24.71 -4.50
CA PRO A 225 25.96 -24.67 -3.59
C PRO A 225 26.03 -23.42 -2.69
N ALA A 226 25.01 -22.58 -2.75
CA ALA A 226 24.95 -21.30 -2.04
C ALA A 226 23.52 -20.95 -1.61
N ALA A 227 23.39 -19.98 -0.72
CA ALA A 227 22.10 -19.38 -0.37
C ALA A 227 21.74 -18.26 -1.35
N LEU A 228 20.46 -18.13 -1.70
CA LEU A 228 19.97 -17.01 -2.51
C LEU A 228 20.18 -15.69 -1.77
N VAL A 229 20.69 -14.69 -2.49
CA VAL A 229 20.90 -13.31 -2.00
C VAL A 229 19.71 -12.45 -2.40
N ALA A 230 19.25 -11.59 -1.49
CA ALA A 230 18.13 -10.68 -1.76
C ALA A 230 18.43 -9.79 -2.98
N GLY A 231 17.47 -9.69 -3.89
CA GLY A 231 17.58 -8.85 -5.08
C GLY A 231 18.45 -9.35 -6.22
N GLU A 232 19.08 -10.53 -6.10
CA GLU A 232 19.99 -11.09 -7.11
C GLU A 232 19.37 -12.28 -7.87
N THR A 233 19.84 -12.49 -9.10
CA THR A 233 19.65 -13.74 -9.84
C THR A 233 20.90 -14.59 -9.73
N SER A 234 20.82 -15.68 -8.96
CA SER A 234 21.92 -16.62 -8.77
C SER A 234 21.90 -17.70 -9.87
N THR A 235 23.08 -18.01 -10.42
CA THR A 235 23.24 -19.11 -11.40
C THR A 235 23.91 -20.31 -10.75
N PHE A 236 23.25 -21.45 -10.75
CA PHE A 236 23.75 -22.71 -10.20
C PHE A 236 24.14 -23.68 -11.32
N THR A 237 25.33 -24.25 -11.24
CA THR A 237 25.78 -25.28 -12.18
C THR A 237 25.36 -26.65 -11.63
N ILE A 238 24.58 -27.39 -12.42
CA ILE A 238 24.07 -28.71 -12.08
C ILE A 238 24.76 -29.73 -12.98
N THR A 239 25.40 -30.74 -12.40
CA THR A 239 26.21 -31.71 -13.14
C THR A 239 25.80 -33.15 -12.80
N ALA A 240 25.57 -33.98 -13.83
CA ALA A 240 25.21 -35.40 -13.71
C ALA A 240 25.71 -36.20 -14.94
N ASP A 241 26.26 -37.41 -14.72
CA ASP A 241 26.79 -38.29 -15.78
C ASP A 241 27.75 -37.60 -16.79
N GLY A 242 28.53 -36.61 -16.32
CA GLY A 242 29.43 -35.81 -17.15
C GLY A 242 28.74 -34.81 -18.09
N LYS A 243 27.42 -34.61 -17.95
CA LYS A 243 26.66 -33.50 -18.55
C LYS A 243 26.44 -32.42 -17.48
N SER A 244 26.35 -31.17 -17.93
CA SER A 244 26.18 -30.01 -17.04
C SER A 244 25.20 -29.02 -17.65
N CYS A 245 24.39 -28.35 -16.82
CA CYS A 245 23.49 -27.26 -17.23
C CYS A 245 23.44 -26.13 -16.18
N PRO A 246 23.27 -24.87 -16.61
CA PRO A 246 22.99 -23.76 -15.71
C PRO A 246 21.52 -23.75 -15.28
N LEU A 247 21.29 -23.38 -14.02
CA LEU A 247 19.99 -23.15 -13.42
C LEU A 247 19.98 -21.74 -12.82
N GLU A 248 19.29 -20.82 -13.48
CA GLU A 248 19.14 -19.43 -13.02
C GLU A 248 17.92 -19.31 -12.10
N ILE A 249 18.11 -18.72 -10.92
CA ILE A 249 17.07 -18.51 -9.91
C ILE A 249 17.12 -17.04 -9.45
N ALA A 250 16.10 -16.28 -9.81
CA ALA A 250 15.87 -14.94 -9.26
C ALA A 250 15.33 -15.04 -7.83
N CYS A 251 15.92 -14.30 -6.90
CA CYS A 251 15.39 -14.18 -5.54
C CYS A 251 14.10 -13.34 -5.53
N THR A 252 13.09 -13.76 -4.77
CA THR A 252 11.84 -13.00 -4.60
C THR A 252 11.88 -12.03 -3.43
N THR A 253 12.85 -12.15 -2.54
CA THR A 253 13.13 -11.13 -1.52
C THR A 253 13.90 -9.98 -2.16
N LEU A 254 13.30 -8.80 -2.24
CA LEU A 254 13.97 -7.57 -2.70
C LEU A 254 14.95 -7.04 -1.64
N THR A 255 15.97 -6.26 -2.08
CA THR A 255 16.72 -5.42 -1.13
C THR A 255 15.86 -4.24 -0.65
N PRO A 256 16.21 -3.55 0.45
CA PRO A 256 15.52 -2.33 0.88
C PRO A 256 15.44 -1.27 -0.23
N GLU A 257 16.49 -1.12 -1.03
CA GLU A 257 16.58 -0.17 -2.12
C GLU A 257 15.61 -0.54 -3.26
N GLN A 258 15.64 -1.79 -3.71
CA GLN A 258 14.73 -2.29 -4.75
C GLN A 258 13.26 -2.25 -4.31
N TYR A 259 12.97 -2.53 -3.04
CA TYR A 259 11.62 -2.41 -2.51
C TYR A 259 11.12 -0.95 -2.58
N LYS A 260 11.99 0.02 -2.20
CA LYS A 260 11.69 1.45 -2.32
C LYS A 260 11.49 1.91 -3.78
N GLU A 261 12.17 1.28 -4.74
CA GLU A 261 12.00 1.55 -6.18
C GLU A 261 10.69 1.01 -6.77
N VAL A 262 10.14 -0.09 -6.24
CA VAL A 262 8.83 -0.63 -6.71
C VAL A 262 7.62 0.00 -6.01
N CYS A 263 7.80 0.65 -4.87
CA CYS A 263 6.74 1.39 -4.17
C CYS A 263 6.16 2.51 -5.06
N THR A 264 4.83 2.48 -5.28
CA THR A 264 4.15 3.53 -6.05
C THR A 264 3.94 4.78 -5.19
N TRP A 265 4.39 5.95 -5.65
CA TRP A 265 4.09 7.22 -4.99
C TRP A 265 2.60 7.55 -5.05
N VAL A 266 2.02 7.95 -3.91
CA VAL A 266 0.57 8.19 -3.78
C VAL A 266 0.25 9.48 -3.02
N GLU A 267 -0.84 10.12 -3.43
CA GLU A 267 -1.45 11.27 -2.76
C GLU A 267 -2.47 10.83 -1.70
N TYR A 268 -2.79 11.71 -0.75
CA TYR A 268 -3.75 11.42 0.32
C TYR A 268 -5.16 11.10 -0.21
N GLU A 269 -5.67 11.92 -1.13
CA GLU A 269 -7.00 11.76 -1.73
C GLU A 269 -7.22 10.38 -2.33
N ASP A 270 -6.19 9.79 -2.95
CA ASP A 270 -6.28 8.50 -3.61
C ASP A 270 -6.49 7.38 -2.59
N LEU A 271 -5.71 7.38 -1.51
CA LEU A 271 -5.89 6.43 -0.40
C LEU A 271 -7.20 6.66 0.36
N ALA A 272 -7.64 7.91 0.51
CA ALA A 272 -8.82 8.30 1.28
C ALA A 272 -10.16 8.14 0.52
N ARG A 273 -10.14 8.05 -0.82
CA ARG A 273 -11.34 7.96 -1.68
C ARG A 273 -11.47 6.64 -2.42
N TYR A 274 -10.33 6.02 -2.77
CA TYR A 274 -10.27 4.83 -3.63
C TYR A 274 -9.60 3.66 -2.88
N GLU A 275 -9.94 3.45 -1.60
CA GLU A 275 -9.26 2.48 -0.72
C GLU A 275 -9.16 1.07 -1.33
N ALA A 276 -10.18 0.63 -2.07
CA ALA A 276 -10.23 -0.70 -2.69
C ALA A 276 -9.28 -0.84 -3.88
N ASP A 277 -8.96 0.26 -4.58
CA ASP A 277 -7.99 0.28 -5.67
C ASP A 277 -6.54 0.33 -5.13
N TRP A 278 -6.34 0.68 -3.85
CA TRP A 278 -5.02 0.78 -3.21
C TRP A 278 -4.72 -0.31 -2.20
N LEU A 279 -5.73 -1.04 -1.69
CA LEU A 279 -5.57 -2.12 -0.72
C LEU A 279 -4.54 -3.16 -1.20
N ALA A 280 -3.61 -3.52 -0.30
CA ALA A 280 -2.53 -4.47 -0.53
C ALA A 280 -1.54 -4.12 -1.66
N LYS A 281 -1.45 -2.83 -2.06
CA LYS A 281 -0.35 -2.33 -2.92
C LYS A 281 0.79 -1.75 -2.09
N ASP A 282 2.02 -1.97 -2.54
CA ASP A 282 3.22 -1.31 -2.01
C ASP A 282 3.29 0.14 -2.52
N ILE A 283 3.38 1.08 -1.58
CA ILE A 283 3.28 2.52 -1.81
C ILE A 283 4.37 3.31 -1.08
N ALA A 284 4.66 4.49 -1.61
CA ALA A 284 5.54 5.49 -1.01
C ALA A 284 4.73 6.77 -0.72
N ILE A 285 4.86 7.31 0.49
CA ILE A 285 4.27 8.60 0.86
C ILE A 285 5.19 9.34 1.85
N THR A 286 5.35 10.65 1.66
CA THR A 286 6.08 11.52 2.59
C THR A 286 5.09 12.26 3.48
N GLY A 287 5.47 12.50 4.73
CA GLY A 287 4.67 13.30 5.64
C GLY A 287 5.41 13.70 6.90
N LYS A 288 4.76 14.55 7.70
CA LYS A 288 5.26 15.01 8.99
C LYS A 288 4.59 14.25 10.14
N VAL A 289 5.38 13.63 11.01
CA VAL A 289 4.89 12.85 12.14
C VAL A 289 4.23 13.75 13.17
N PHE A 290 2.95 13.50 13.43
CA PHE A 290 2.11 14.29 14.34
C PHE A 290 1.93 13.60 15.72
N GLN A 291 1.96 12.27 15.78
CA GLN A 291 1.96 11.54 17.04
C GLN A 291 2.71 10.21 16.91
N VAL A 292 3.52 9.87 17.92
CA VAL A 292 4.23 8.58 18.03
C VAL A 292 3.58 7.73 19.13
N GLN A 293 3.29 6.45 18.85
CA GLN A 293 2.69 5.51 19.80
C GLN A 293 3.46 4.18 19.85
N GLU A 294 4.48 4.11 20.70
CA GLU A 294 5.32 2.91 20.87
C GLU A 294 4.60 1.80 21.64
N SER A 295 4.75 0.56 21.18
CA SER A 295 4.27 -0.64 21.87
C SER A 295 5.31 -1.77 21.83
N LYS A 296 5.07 -2.86 22.56
CA LYS A 296 5.93 -4.06 22.49
C LYS A 296 5.91 -4.77 21.12
N ASN A 297 4.91 -4.49 20.29
CA ASN A 297 4.61 -5.22 19.07
C ASN A 297 4.83 -4.35 17.81
N GLY A 298 5.56 -3.23 17.96
CA GLY A 298 5.75 -2.21 16.92
C GLY A 298 5.27 -0.83 17.37
N THR A 299 5.50 0.18 16.55
CA THR A 299 5.12 1.57 16.77
C THR A 299 4.03 1.97 15.78
N VAL A 300 3.01 2.70 16.25
CA VAL A 300 2.00 3.34 15.40
C VAL A 300 2.30 4.83 15.34
N TYR A 301 2.49 5.35 14.15
CA TYR A 301 2.59 6.78 13.87
C TYR A 301 1.26 7.30 13.33
N LEU A 302 0.91 8.54 13.67
CA LEU A 302 -0.05 9.33 12.92
C LEU A 302 0.73 10.45 12.23
N MET A 303 0.58 10.55 10.93
CA MET A 303 1.39 11.40 10.06
C MET A 303 0.47 12.32 9.27
N HIS A 304 0.75 13.63 9.25
CA HIS A 304 0.12 14.57 8.33
C HIS A 304 0.86 14.52 7.00
N VAL A 305 0.16 14.30 5.89
CA VAL A 305 0.80 14.08 4.56
C VAL A 305 0.60 15.25 3.60
N THR A 306 -0.43 16.06 3.77
CA THR A 306 -0.69 17.24 2.92
C THR A 306 0.07 18.44 3.47
N GLU A 307 1.09 18.96 2.77
CA GLU A 307 1.72 20.24 3.15
C GLU A 307 0.82 21.43 2.74
N GLY A 308 0.18 22.06 3.73
CA GLY A 308 -0.55 23.31 3.56
C GLY A 308 0.32 24.55 3.68
N SER A 309 -0.24 25.69 3.26
CA SER A 309 0.45 26.99 3.32
C SER A 309 0.98 27.33 4.72
N TYR A 310 2.12 28.04 4.76
CA TYR A 310 2.82 28.43 6.00
C TYR A 310 3.40 27.25 6.81
N GLY A 311 3.68 26.11 6.16
CA GLY A 311 4.23 24.92 6.82
C GLY A 311 3.24 24.21 7.74
N ILE A 312 1.93 24.39 7.49
CA ILE A 312 0.86 23.76 8.25
C ILE A 312 0.47 22.48 7.53
N TRP A 313 0.98 21.36 8.03
CA TRP A 313 0.61 20.03 7.53
C TRP A 313 -0.80 19.63 8.00
N ASP A 314 -1.53 18.92 7.16
CA ASP A 314 -2.89 18.39 7.42
C ASP A 314 -3.03 16.96 6.88
N ASP A 315 -4.24 16.40 7.02
CA ASP A 315 -4.66 15.07 6.56
C ASP A 315 -3.87 13.90 7.16
N ILE A 316 -4.52 13.18 8.07
CA ILE A 316 -3.87 12.11 8.85
C ILE A 316 -3.88 10.80 8.05
N VAL A 317 -2.71 10.20 7.91
CA VAL A 317 -2.50 8.78 7.61
C VAL A 317 -1.99 8.07 8.86
N LEU A 318 -2.50 6.86 9.12
CA LEU A 318 -1.98 5.97 10.16
C LEU A 318 -0.89 5.07 9.56
N VAL A 319 0.23 4.92 10.26
CA VAL A 319 1.35 4.06 9.82
C VAL A 319 1.73 3.12 10.95
N SER A 320 1.53 1.82 10.77
CA SER A 320 2.02 0.78 11.69
C SER A 320 3.39 0.28 11.22
N ALA A 321 4.38 0.29 12.11
CA ALA A 321 5.76 -0.08 11.79
C ALA A 321 6.31 -1.12 12.76
N SER A 322 6.97 -2.14 12.23
CA SER A 322 7.88 -3.00 13.00
C SER A 322 9.09 -2.20 13.46
N SER A 323 9.72 -2.58 14.58
CA SER A 323 11.03 -2.04 14.98
C SER A 323 12.14 -2.29 13.95
N SER A 324 11.93 -3.19 12.99
CA SER A 324 12.83 -3.44 11.85
C SER A 324 12.62 -2.48 10.67
N ALA A 325 11.51 -1.74 10.61
CA ALA A 325 11.21 -0.81 9.53
C ALA A 325 11.88 0.57 9.71
N VAL A 326 12.44 0.84 10.89
CA VAL A 326 13.11 2.10 11.25
C VAL A 326 14.57 1.84 11.59
N SER A 327 15.49 2.51 10.89
CA SER A 327 16.93 2.45 11.19
C SER A 327 17.32 3.27 12.42
N THR A 328 16.56 4.32 12.70
CA THR A 328 16.71 5.26 13.83
C THR A 328 15.32 5.56 14.40
N ARG A 329 15.21 5.87 15.69
CA ARG A 329 13.94 6.19 16.35
C ARG A 329 13.35 7.50 15.81
N VAL A 330 12.27 7.39 15.04
CA VAL A 330 11.44 8.50 14.57
C VAL A 330 10.68 9.15 15.74
N LEU A 331 10.56 10.47 15.74
CA LEU A 331 9.97 11.30 16.78
C LEU A 331 8.75 12.08 16.26
N GLU A 332 8.05 12.79 17.15
CA GLU A 332 7.07 13.81 16.76
C GLU A 332 7.78 15.03 16.13
N ASP A 333 7.13 15.69 15.19
CA ASP A 333 7.64 16.76 14.32
C ASP A 333 8.71 16.36 13.27
N ASP A 334 9.19 15.11 13.21
CA ASP A 334 10.04 14.62 12.12
C ASP A 334 9.29 14.60 10.77
N VAL A 335 9.99 14.89 9.66
CA VAL A 335 9.49 14.64 8.29
C VAL A 335 10.11 13.34 7.80
N VAL A 336 9.26 12.41 7.35
CA VAL A 336 9.68 11.06 6.99
C VAL A 336 9.07 10.61 5.67
N THR A 337 9.76 9.70 4.99
CA THR A 337 9.24 9.00 3.80
C THR A 337 8.97 7.55 4.18
N VAL A 338 7.71 7.14 4.06
CA VAL A 338 7.22 5.81 4.44
C VAL A 338 7.05 4.97 3.19
N TYR A 339 7.65 3.77 3.20
CA TYR A 339 7.55 2.75 2.17
C TYR A 339 6.88 1.51 2.77
N GLY A 340 5.74 1.09 2.22
CA GLY A 340 5.00 -0.02 2.81
C GLY A 340 3.71 -0.35 2.08
N MET A 341 3.03 -1.40 2.56
CA MET A 341 1.78 -1.87 1.97
C MET A 341 0.58 -1.09 2.52
N SER A 342 -0.27 -0.57 1.63
CA SER A 342 -1.56 0.03 2.00
C SER A 342 -2.51 -1.02 2.57
N THR A 343 -3.19 -0.68 3.67
CA THR A 343 -4.10 -1.57 4.41
C THR A 343 -5.56 -1.08 4.40
N GLY A 344 -5.90 -0.14 3.52
CA GLY A 344 -7.23 0.46 3.41
C GLY A 344 -7.51 1.52 4.50
N LEU A 345 -8.78 1.77 4.80
CA LEU A 345 -9.18 2.69 5.87
C LEU A 345 -9.20 2.03 7.26
N TYR A 346 -8.66 2.73 8.25
CA TYR A 346 -8.69 2.38 9.67
C TYR A 346 -9.51 3.40 10.47
N THR A 347 -10.32 2.93 11.42
CA THR A 347 -11.18 3.79 12.25
C THR A 347 -10.79 3.71 13.73
N TYR A 348 -10.51 4.87 14.34
CA TYR A 348 -10.09 5.00 15.73
C TYR A 348 -10.96 5.96 16.55
N THR A 349 -10.89 5.86 17.87
CA THR A 349 -11.59 6.75 18.81
C THR A 349 -10.67 7.88 19.30
N THR A 350 -11.12 9.13 19.16
CA THR A 350 -10.41 10.34 19.63
C THR A 350 -10.60 10.60 21.13
N VAL A 351 -9.89 11.59 21.69
CA VAL A 351 -9.94 11.93 23.15
C VAL A 351 -11.36 12.26 23.61
N LEU A 352 -12.17 12.79 22.68
CA LEU A 352 -13.52 13.25 22.93
C LEU A 352 -14.57 12.16 22.65
N GLY A 353 -14.16 10.90 22.51
CA GLY A 353 -15.04 9.75 22.25
C GLY A 353 -15.60 9.66 20.83
N ALA A 354 -15.28 10.63 19.96
CA ALA A 354 -15.71 10.60 18.56
C ALA A 354 -14.82 9.69 17.71
N ALA A 355 -15.43 8.90 16.83
CA ALA A 355 -14.70 8.12 15.83
C ALA A 355 -14.06 9.01 14.76
N SER A 356 -12.94 8.57 14.20
CA SER A 356 -12.22 9.17 13.09
C SER A 356 -11.69 8.06 12.18
N THR A 357 -11.88 8.21 10.88
CA THR A 357 -11.46 7.22 9.87
C THR A 357 -10.39 7.85 8.98
N VAL A 358 -9.30 7.12 8.75
CA VAL A 358 -8.09 7.57 8.05
C VAL A 358 -7.49 6.44 7.20
N PRO A 359 -6.74 6.71 6.13
CA PRO A 359 -5.92 5.69 5.48
C PRO A 359 -4.89 5.07 6.43
N SER A 360 -4.54 3.81 6.18
CA SER A 360 -3.64 3.02 7.02
C SER A 360 -2.58 2.30 6.19
N ILE A 361 -1.31 2.36 6.61
CA ILE A 361 -0.16 1.76 5.92
C ILE A 361 0.61 0.87 6.88
N SER A 362 0.97 -0.34 6.44
CA SER A 362 1.94 -1.20 7.12
C SER A 362 3.33 -0.92 6.56
N ALA A 363 4.15 -0.17 7.30
CA ALA A 363 5.49 0.25 6.86
C ALA A 363 6.49 -0.92 6.88
N SER A 364 7.14 -1.10 5.73
CA SER A 364 8.29 -2.00 5.54
C SER A 364 9.60 -1.25 5.82
N TYR A 365 9.69 0.03 5.41
CA TYR A 365 10.81 0.93 5.68
C TYR A 365 10.32 2.37 5.91
N ILE A 366 11.03 3.12 6.75
CA ILE A 366 10.82 4.55 6.98
C ILE A 366 12.19 5.25 6.99
N ASP A 367 12.35 6.24 6.11
CA ASP A 367 13.51 7.13 6.07
C ASP A 367 13.16 8.49 6.69
N ILE A 368 14.13 9.15 7.34
CA ILE A 368 13.99 10.50 7.92
C ILE A 368 14.69 11.49 6.97
N ASN A 369 14.03 12.62 6.68
CA ASN A 369 14.44 13.61 5.67
C ASN A 369 15.16 14.83 6.28
#